data_AF-A0A956HLC5-F1
#
_entry.id   AF-A0A956HLC5-F1
#
_cell.length_a   1.000
_cell.length_b   1.000
_cell.length_c   1.000
_cell.angle_alpha   90.00
_cell.angle_beta   90.00
_cell.angle_gamma   90.00
#
_symmetry.space_group_name_H-M   'P 1'
#
loop_
_entity.id
_entity.type
_entity.pdbx_description
1 polymer ?
#
loop_
_entity_poly.entity_id
_entity_poly.type
_entity_poly.pdbx_seq_one_letter_code
_entity_poly.pdbx_strand_id
1 'polypeptide(L)'
;MGHAPSLEDIRRAWEARDPDLADLIVELSGAGDPSPTKPAREGSISYRDYVRALRGWQHRRKTPQERARYRIDTMRALERSDDDDALPDRLSVHGILLEMWSDDRPFARAALLDVIARVPLRWGPWRALKRIFKEAEELGDTEVFGALAARFDAAYARGVVAQSEVSRATLGYLVRRAWRYLRRQAETLPAGYADAAVDVLRFYDDRTSWQTAWVANHILFHEKGGYSRRNFKVHGFRRMSLLKERAYTELWRRSPRPLFTLLERARSEHVRGFASQALKEDFRAMLREVEPAWVERLLGVGSRMVDEFVVWLLANVPKFEQGAFRELGLHEPVLRLLESPSSEAQTYAAAYARTHARDLPLERLLTLANAAHEPVRTLAHDLLGERDPREDVGLTAWGKLLGTPHGHELAATALRKHFTASELTREWFVERLLSDN
;
A
#
# COMPACT_ATOMS: atom_id res chain seq x y z
N MET A 1 -21.72 -17.57 9.54
CA MET A 1 -21.02 -16.32 9.89
C MET A 1 -20.10 -16.66 11.05
N GLY A 2 -18.79 -16.48 10.88
CA GLY A 2 -17.82 -16.77 11.94
C GLY A 2 -18.12 -15.94 13.19
N HIS A 3 -17.87 -16.50 14.37
CA HIS A 3 -17.97 -15.75 15.62
C HIS A 3 -16.83 -14.73 15.63
N ALA A 4 -17.12 -13.45 15.88
CA ALA A 4 -16.07 -12.43 15.98
C ALA A 4 -15.07 -12.83 17.08
N PRO A 5 -13.76 -12.63 16.89
CA PRO A 5 -12.74 -13.06 17.83
C PRO A 5 -12.90 -12.34 19.17
N SER A 6 -12.69 -13.06 20.27
CA SER A 6 -12.70 -12.51 21.63
C SER A 6 -11.37 -11.82 21.97
N LEU A 7 -11.36 -11.05 23.05
CA LEU A 7 -10.09 -10.50 23.57
C LEU A 7 -9.10 -11.60 23.98
N GLU A 8 -9.61 -12.75 24.44
CA GLU A 8 -8.79 -13.90 24.82
C GLU A 8 -8.14 -14.57 23.61
N ASP A 9 -8.85 -14.66 22.47
CA ASP A 9 -8.27 -15.13 21.20
C ASP A 9 -7.08 -14.28 20.78
N ILE A 10 -7.21 -12.95 20.88
CA ILE A 10 -6.11 -12.02 20.57
C ILE A 10 -4.94 -12.20 21.55
N ARG A 11 -5.22 -12.42 22.84
CA ARG A 11 -4.18 -12.67 23.85
C ARG A 11 -3.39 -13.94 23.52
N ARG A 12 -4.08 -15.04 23.22
CA ARG A 12 -3.45 -16.30 22.80
C ARG A 12 -2.63 -16.13 21.52
N ALA A 13 -3.17 -15.43 20.52
CA ALA A 13 -2.47 -15.13 19.27
C ALA A 13 -1.21 -14.29 19.51
N TRP A 14 -1.26 -13.32 20.42
CA TRP A 14 -0.12 -12.50 20.80
C TRP A 14 0.99 -13.32 21.48
N GLU A 15 0.62 -14.20 22.41
CA GLU A 15 1.55 -15.10 23.10
C GLU A 15 2.19 -16.11 22.14
N ALA A 16 1.40 -16.64 21.20
CA ALA A 16 1.84 -17.60 20.19
C ALA A 16 2.64 -16.98 19.03
N ARG A 17 2.71 -15.64 18.96
CA ARG A 17 3.28 -14.89 17.82
C ARG A 17 2.62 -15.27 16.49
N ASP A 18 1.30 -15.38 16.54
CA ASP A 18 0.47 -15.77 15.40
C ASP A 18 0.59 -14.74 14.26
N PRO A 19 0.86 -15.17 13.00
CA PRO A 19 0.88 -14.27 11.86
C PRO A 19 -0.46 -13.55 11.62
N ASP A 20 -1.59 -14.12 12.06
CA ASP A 20 -2.94 -13.58 11.85
C ASP A 20 -3.37 -12.63 12.99
N LEU A 21 -2.51 -12.37 13.97
CA LEU A 21 -2.80 -11.49 15.12
C LEU A 21 -3.40 -10.14 14.70
N ALA A 22 -2.83 -9.52 13.68
CA ALA A 22 -3.30 -8.22 13.22
C ALA A 22 -4.71 -8.29 12.61
N ASP A 23 -5.06 -9.39 11.95
CA ASP A 23 -6.40 -9.63 11.43
C ASP A 23 -7.42 -9.81 12.53
N LEU A 24 -7.10 -10.58 13.57
CA LEU A 24 -7.95 -10.74 14.76
C LEU A 24 -8.22 -9.39 15.46
N ILE A 25 -7.18 -8.55 15.61
CA ILE A 25 -7.31 -7.21 16.20
C ILE A 25 -8.22 -6.32 15.35
N VAL A 26 -8.05 -6.36 14.02
CA VAL A 26 -8.85 -5.57 13.07
C VAL A 26 -10.31 -6.00 13.11
N GLU A 27 -10.57 -7.30 13.12
CA GLU A 27 -11.91 -7.88 13.15
C GLU A 27 -12.65 -7.51 14.45
N LEU A 28 -12.05 -7.75 15.63
CA LEU A 28 -12.65 -7.36 16.91
C LEU A 28 -12.90 -5.84 16.97
N SER A 29 -11.94 -5.03 16.52
CA SER A 29 -12.07 -3.57 16.51
C SER A 29 -13.16 -3.07 15.54
N GLY A 30 -13.42 -3.82 14.48
CA GLY A 30 -14.43 -3.56 13.47
C GLY A 30 -15.83 -4.05 13.85
N ALA A 31 -15.92 -5.01 14.77
CA ALA A 31 -17.18 -5.61 15.20
C ALA A 31 -18.19 -4.58 15.74
N GLY A 32 -19.47 -4.92 15.59
CA GLY A 32 -20.56 -4.19 16.22
C GLY A 32 -20.51 -4.32 17.73
N ASP A 33 -20.98 -3.30 18.45
CA ASP A 33 -21.07 -3.38 19.91
C ASP A 33 -22.13 -4.45 20.28
N PRO A 34 -21.81 -5.46 21.11
CA PRO A 34 -22.76 -6.50 21.47
C PRO A 34 -23.95 -5.90 22.21
N SER A 35 -25.12 -6.52 22.06
CA SER A 35 -26.27 -6.17 22.90
C SER A 35 -26.01 -6.71 24.31
N PRO A 36 -26.24 -5.93 25.37
CA PRO A 36 -26.07 -6.42 26.73
C PRO A 36 -26.93 -7.67 26.92
N THR A 37 -26.37 -8.74 27.48
CA THR A 37 -27.15 -9.95 27.78
C THR A 37 -27.99 -9.77 29.03
N LYS A 38 -27.58 -8.85 29.92
CA LYS A 38 -28.29 -8.45 31.13
C LYS A 38 -28.66 -6.96 31.10
N PRO A 39 -29.83 -6.57 31.63
CA PRO A 39 -30.15 -5.16 31.81
C PRO A 39 -29.17 -4.52 32.80
N ALA A 40 -28.74 -3.29 32.53
CA ALA A 40 -27.88 -2.53 33.42
C ALA A 40 -28.51 -2.44 34.82
N ARG A 41 -27.70 -2.56 35.88
CA ARG A 41 -28.15 -2.44 37.27
C ARG A 41 -28.92 -1.14 37.47
N GLU A 42 -29.97 -1.16 38.29
CA GLU A 42 -30.82 0.01 38.56
C GLU A 42 -29.96 1.20 39.03
N GLY A 43 -30.03 2.31 38.29
CA GLY A 43 -29.22 3.52 38.55
C GLY A 43 -27.84 3.58 37.85
N SER A 44 -27.39 2.51 37.18
CA SER A 44 -26.15 2.51 36.40
C SER A 44 -26.38 2.93 34.94
N ILE A 45 -25.40 3.61 34.35
CA ILE A 45 -25.44 4.01 32.93
C ILE A 45 -24.81 2.91 32.08
N SER A 46 -25.50 2.44 31.03
CA SER A 46 -24.90 1.51 30.08
C SER A 46 -23.95 2.23 29.11
N TYR A 47 -23.00 1.51 28.51
CA TYR A 47 -22.13 2.07 27.46
C TYR A 47 -22.95 2.63 26.27
N ARG A 48 -24.05 1.96 25.89
CA ARG A 48 -24.93 2.43 24.82
C ARG A 48 -25.60 3.75 25.17
N ASP A 49 -26.05 3.91 26.40
CA ASP A 49 -26.65 5.15 26.89
C ASP A 49 -25.62 6.28 26.99
N TYR A 50 -24.40 5.96 27.41
CA TYR A 50 -23.27 6.88 27.36
C TYR A 50 -23.01 7.40 25.94
N VAL A 51 -22.90 6.51 24.94
CA VAL A 51 -22.70 6.91 23.53
C VAL A 51 -23.84 7.80 23.04
N ARG A 52 -25.09 7.45 23.38
CA ARG A 52 -26.27 8.25 23.04
C ARG A 52 -26.23 9.63 23.68
N ALA A 53 -25.86 9.71 24.97
CA ALA A 53 -25.74 10.96 25.70
C ALA A 53 -24.68 11.89 25.09
N LEU A 54 -23.54 11.36 24.65
CA LEU A 54 -22.50 12.15 23.97
C LEU A 54 -22.97 12.77 22.65
N ARG A 55 -23.89 12.10 21.96
CA ARG A 55 -24.48 12.58 20.69
C ARG A 55 -25.63 13.57 20.91
N GLY A 56 -26.22 13.58 22.12
CA GLY A 56 -27.35 14.41 22.49
C GLY A 56 -27.04 15.92 22.50
N TRP A 57 -28.05 16.71 22.16
CA TRP A 57 -27.96 18.18 22.13
C TRP A 57 -27.61 18.79 23.48
N GLN A 58 -28.12 18.21 24.57
CA GLN A 58 -27.83 18.66 25.95
C GLN A 58 -26.32 18.58 26.26
N HIS A 59 -25.66 17.48 25.87
CA HIS A 59 -24.21 17.35 26.04
C HIS A 59 -23.44 18.35 25.16
N ARG A 60 -23.92 18.64 23.95
CA ARG A 60 -23.26 19.59 23.03
C ARG A 60 -23.31 21.04 23.52
N ARG A 61 -24.33 21.44 24.28
CA ARG A 61 -24.46 22.79 24.87
C ARG A 61 -23.62 23.02 26.12
N LYS A 62 -23.15 21.95 26.77
CA LYS A 62 -22.24 22.04 27.92
C LYS A 62 -20.90 22.68 27.52
N THR A 63 -20.27 23.34 28.47
CA THR A 63 -18.93 23.92 28.29
C THR A 63 -17.89 22.82 27.97
N PRO A 64 -16.76 23.15 27.32
CA PRO A 64 -15.71 22.17 27.03
C PRO A 64 -15.22 21.39 28.26
N GLN A 65 -15.11 22.07 29.42
CA GLN A 65 -14.70 21.50 30.70
C GLN A 65 -15.73 20.50 31.23
N GLU A 66 -17.01 20.87 31.26
CA GLU A 66 -18.09 19.98 31.70
C GLU A 66 -18.21 18.74 30.81
N ARG A 67 -18.07 18.90 29.49
CA ARG A 67 -18.06 17.76 28.55
C ARG A 67 -16.86 16.84 28.79
N ALA A 68 -15.69 17.39 29.12
CA ALA A 68 -14.51 16.60 29.45
C ALA A 68 -14.71 15.84 30.75
N ARG A 69 -15.20 16.51 31.80
CA ARG A 69 -15.54 15.93 33.09
C ARG A 69 -16.53 14.77 32.96
N TYR A 70 -17.67 15.01 32.29
CA TYR A 70 -18.67 13.98 32.02
C TYR A 70 -18.07 12.76 31.29
N ARG A 71 -17.26 12.98 30.25
CA ARG A 71 -16.63 11.87 29.51
C ARG A 71 -15.71 11.03 30.40
N ILE A 72 -14.89 11.69 31.21
CA ILE A 72 -13.90 11.02 32.08
C ILE A 72 -14.60 10.28 33.21
N ASP A 73 -15.50 10.96 33.93
CA ASP A 73 -16.13 10.41 35.13
C ASP A 73 -17.06 9.24 34.76
N THR A 74 -17.85 9.39 33.69
CA THR A 74 -18.73 8.30 33.23
C THR A 74 -17.94 7.10 32.68
N MET A 75 -16.87 7.33 31.91
CA MET A 75 -16.04 6.22 31.43
C MET A 75 -15.37 5.48 32.59
N ARG A 76 -14.86 6.21 33.60
CA ARG A 76 -14.30 5.60 34.83
C ARG A 76 -15.34 4.82 35.62
N ALA A 77 -16.60 5.27 35.64
CA ALA A 77 -17.67 4.53 36.29
C ALA A 77 -17.97 3.22 35.54
N LEU A 78 -18.02 3.26 34.21
CA LEU A 78 -18.17 2.07 33.36
C LEU A 78 -17.00 1.09 33.52
N GLU A 79 -15.75 1.58 33.50
CA GLU A 79 -14.54 0.77 33.69
C GLU A 79 -14.45 0.10 35.07
N ARG A 80 -15.15 0.61 36.09
CA ARG A 80 -15.17 0.04 37.45
C ARG A 80 -16.39 -0.83 37.74
N SER A 81 -17.30 -0.97 36.79
CA SER A 81 -18.49 -1.79 36.99
C SER A 81 -18.09 -3.27 37.01
N ASP A 82 -18.46 -4.01 38.06
CA ASP A 82 -18.34 -5.48 38.12
C ASP A 82 -19.39 -6.19 37.24
N ASP A 83 -19.75 -5.59 36.10
CA ASP A 83 -20.71 -6.14 35.15
C ASP A 83 -19.93 -6.46 33.88
N ASP A 84 -19.78 -7.75 33.59
CA ASP A 84 -18.98 -8.26 32.47
C ASP A 84 -19.45 -7.69 31.12
N ASP A 85 -20.71 -7.26 31.02
CA ASP A 85 -21.31 -6.66 29.81
C ASP A 85 -21.24 -5.12 29.79
N ALA A 86 -20.58 -4.47 30.75
CA ALA A 86 -20.60 -3.01 30.88
C ALA A 86 -19.91 -2.29 29.70
N LEU A 87 -18.87 -2.90 29.10
CA LEU A 87 -18.06 -2.32 28.05
C LEU A 87 -17.77 -3.34 26.93
N PRO A 88 -17.86 -2.95 25.65
CA PRO A 88 -17.45 -3.82 24.55
C PRO A 88 -15.95 -4.15 24.60
N ASP A 89 -15.60 -5.42 24.35
CA ASP A 89 -14.21 -5.93 24.29
C ASP A 89 -13.27 -5.09 23.42
N ARG A 90 -13.77 -4.58 22.29
CA ARG A 90 -12.98 -3.71 21.40
C ARG A 90 -12.37 -2.50 22.11
N LEU A 91 -12.99 -2.03 23.21
CA LEU A 91 -12.47 -0.91 23.99
C LEU A 91 -11.18 -1.29 24.71
N SER A 92 -10.98 -2.55 25.06
CA SER A 92 -9.80 -3.08 25.75
C SER A 92 -8.60 -3.36 24.83
N VAL A 93 -8.81 -3.37 23.51
CA VAL A 93 -7.74 -3.54 22.50
C VAL A 93 -6.58 -2.58 22.70
N HIS A 94 -6.83 -1.38 23.25
CA HIS A 94 -5.77 -0.42 23.55
C HIS A 94 -4.67 -0.97 24.47
N GLY A 95 -4.98 -1.90 25.38
CA GLY A 95 -3.99 -2.52 26.26
C GLY A 95 -2.96 -3.31 25.46
N ILE A 96 -3.45 -4.20 24.59
CA ILE A 96 -2.61 -5.05 23.73
C ILE A 96 -1.74 -4.19 22.81
N LEU A 97 -2.29 -3.14 22.20
CA LEU A 97 -1.49 -2.24 21.34
C LEU A 97 -0.37 -1.51 22.11
N LEU A 98 -0.59 -1.17 23.39
CA LEU A 98 0.44 -0.55 24.22
C LEU A 98 1.50 -1.56 24.67
N GLU A 99 1.11 -2.80 24.92
CA GLU A 99 2.05 -3.91 25.16
C GLU A 99 2.93 -4.16 23.94
N MET A 100 2.33 -4.24 22.74
CA MET A 100 3.08 -4.36 21.48
C MET A 100 4.04 -3.19 21.24
N TRP A 101 3.66 -1.97 21.64
CA TRP A 101 4.50 -0.79 21.53
C TRP A 101 5.67 -0.78 22.53
N SER A 102 5.46 -1.34 23.72
CA SER A 102 6.50 -1.39 24.76
C SER A 102 7.44 -2.59 24.60
N ASP A 103 7.18 -3.46 23.62
CA ASP A 103 7.94 -4.66 23.34
C ASP A 103 8.92 -4.42 22.20
N ASP A 104 10.22 -4.50 22.50
CA ASP A 104 11.32 -4.23 21.57
C ASP A 104 11.57 -5.38 20.57
N ARG A 105 10.81 -6.48 20.63
CA ARG A 105 11.02 -7.62 19.73
C ARG A 105 10.61 -7.27 18.28
N PRO A 106 11.34 -7.75 17.26
CA PRO A 106 11.01 -7.49 15.85
C PRO A 106 9.59 -7.89 15.45
N PHE A 107 9.07 -8.99 16.03
CA PHE A 107 7.69 -9.43 15.81
C PHE A 107 6.67 -8.39 16.29
N ALA A 108 6.86 -7.86 17.50
CA ALA A 108 5.98 -6.84 18.09
C ALA A 108 5.89 -5.60 17.20
N ARG A 109 7.06 -5.16 16.71
CA ARG A 109 7.20 -4.03 15.80
C ARG A 109 6.46 -4.26 14.49
N ALA A 110 6.69 -5.41 13.84
CA ALA A 110 6.06 -5.75 12.57
C ALA A 110 4.53 -5.85 12.72
N ALA A 111 4.06 -6.55 13.75
CA ALA A 111 2.64 -6.70 14.04
C ALA A 111 1.98 -5.35 14.36
N LEU A 112 2.64 -4.48 15.13
CA LEU A 112 2.11 -3.15 15.45
C LEU A 112 1.96 -2.29 14.20
N LEU A 113 2.94 -2.28 13.30
CA LEU A 113 2.86 -1.53 12.04
C LEU A 113 1.74 -2.05 11.13
N ASP A 114 1.52 -3.36 11.12
CA ASP A 114 0.44 -3.96 10.35
C ASP A 114 -0.95 -3.59 10.93
N VAL A 115 -1.11 -3.68 12.25
CA VAL A 115 -2.31 -3.18 12.93
C VAL A 115 -2.51 -1.69 12.68
N ILE A 116 -1.44 -0.88 12.79
CA ILE A 116 -1.46 0.56 12.47
C ILE A 116 -1.84 0.79 11.01
N ALA A 117 -1.66 -0.12 10.07
CA ALA A 117 -2.17 0.07 8.71
C ALA A 117 -3.70 -0.16 8.63
N ARG A 118 -4.23 -1.13 9.38
CA ARG A 118 -5.57 -1.70 9.12
C ARG A 118 -6.65 -1.40 10.17
N VAL A 119 -6.31 -1.30 11.46
CA VAL A 119 -7.28 -1.14 12.56
C VAL A 119 -8.22 0.07 12.42
N PRO A 120 -9.55 -0.05 12.57
CA PRO A 120 -10.44 1.09 12.44
C PRO A 120 -10.13 2.19 13.49
N LEU A 121 -10.24 3.46 13.09
CA LEU A 121 -10.05 4.61 13.97
C LEU A 121 -11.29 4.83 14.86
N ARG A 122 -11.51 3.91 15.79
CA ARG A 122 -12.60 3.87 16.78
C ARG A 122 -12.06 3.91 18.21
N TRP A 123 -12.92 4.22 19.18
CA TRP A 123 -12.61 4.08 20.61
C TRP A 123 -12.19 2.64 20.91
N GLY A 124 -11.32 2.49 21.91
CA GLY A 124 -10.46 1.32 22.05
C GLY A 124 -9.12 1.59 21.37
N PRO A 125 -8.88 1.09 20.14
CA PRO A 125 -7.60 1.28 19.44
C PRO A 125 -7.11 2.73 19.43
N TRP A 126 -8.01 3.69 19.21
CA TRP A 126 -7.68 5.13 19.19
C TRP A 126 -6.96 5.62 20.45
N ARG A 127 -7.26 5.06 21.63
CA ARG A 127 -6.59 5.42 22.89
C ARG A 127 -5.10 5.12 22.82
N ALA A 128 -4.74 3.93 22.34
CA ALA A 128 -3.35 3.53 22.15
C ALA A 128 -2.71 4.28 20.98
N LEU A 129 -3.33 4.31 19.80
CA LEU A 129 -2.77 4.97 18.62
C LEU A 129 -2.40 6.45 18.88
N LYS A 130 -3.24 7.18 19.62
CA LYS A 130 -2.95 8.59 19.98
C LYS A 130 -1.79 8.72 20.98
N ARG A 131 -1.62 7.74 21.87
CA ARG A 131 -0.53 7.71 22.86
C ARG A 131 0.78 7.35 22.17
N ILE A 132 0.79 6.23 21.44
CA ILE A 132 1.92 5.75 20.63
C ILE A 132 2.40 6.84 19.66
N PHE A 133 1.50 7.55 18.98
CA PHE A 133 1.88 8.65 18.08
C PHE A 133 2.70 9.74 18.77
N LYS A 134 2.35 10.08 20.02
CA LYS A 134 3.05 11.13 20.78
C LYS A 134 4.37 10.62 21.35
N GLU A 135 4.36 9.40 21.89
CA GLU A 135 5.56 8.77 22.43
C GLU A 135 6.59 8.53 21.32
N ALA A 136 6.17 8.06 20.14
CA ALA A 136 7.03 7.92 18.97
C ALA A 136 7.63 9.26 18.51
N GLU A 137 6.84 10.35 18.53
CA GLU A 137 7.36 11.70 18.25
C GLU A 137 8.43 12.13 19.27
N GLU A 138 8.21 11.86 20.56
CA GLU A 138 9.10 12.22 21.66
C GLU A 138 10.39 11.40 21.67
N LEU A 139 10.31 10.11 21.34
CA LEU A 139 11.45 9.20 21.22
C LEU A 139 12.22 9.36 19.90
N GLY A 140 11.67 10.10 18.93
CA GLY A 140 12.26 10.21 17.60
C GLY A 140 12.12 8.95 16.74
N ASP A 141 11.18 8.07 17.08
CA ASP A 141 10.84 6.89 16.28
C ASP A 141 10.02 7.30 15.05
N THR A 142 10.73 7.67 13.99
CA THR A 142 10.13 8.20 12.76
C THR A 142 9.27 7.18 12.02
N GLU A 143 9.54 5.88 12.15
CA GLU A 143 8.78 4.86 11.43
C GLU A 143 7.37 4.68 12.02
N VAL A 144 7.22 4.48 13.34
CA VAL A 144 5.88 4.38 13.95
C VAL A 144 5.16 5.72 13.89
N PHE A 145 5.88 6.81 14.16
CA PHE A 145 5.34 8.16 13.99
C PHE A 145 4.83 8.37 12.56
N GLY A 146 5.60 7.98 11.55
CA GLY A 146 5.28 8.16 10.14
C GLY A 146 4.08 7.33 9.70
N ALA A 147 3.98 6.07 10.16
CA ALA A 147 2.82 5.22 9.93
C ALA A 147 1.53 5.85 10.46
N LEU A 148 1.56 6.35 11.70
CA LEU A 148 0.42 7.01 12.32
C LEU A 148 0.12 8.38 11.70
N ALA A 149 1.14 9.16 11.35
CA ALA A 149 0.99 10.46 10.69
C ALA A 149 0.29 10.31 9.34
N ALA A 150 0.76 9.39 8.48
CA ALA A 150 0.15 9.11 7.20
C ALA A 150 -1.30 8.62 7.34
N ARG A 151 -1.54 7.74 8.32
CA ARG A 151 -2.89 7.23 8.60
C ARG A 151 -3.86 8.31 9.04
N PHE A 152 -3.45 9.17 9.97
CA PHE A 152 -4.28 10.27 10.45
C PHE A 152 -4.52 11.30 9.35
N ASP A 153 -3.53 11.56 8.50
CA ASP A 153 -3.68 12.47 7.37
C ASP A 153 -4.63 11.91 6.30
N ALA A 154 -4.51 10.64 5.94
CA ALA A 154 -5.42 9.97 5.01
C ALA A 154 -6.87 9.95 5.55
N ALA A 155 -7.06 9.76 6.86
CA ALA A 155 -8.37 9.86 7.50
C ALA A 155 -8.90 11.31 7.51
N TYR A 156 -8.03 12.29 7.77
CA TYR A 156 -8.40 13.71 7.73
C TYR A 156 -8.79 14.17 6.32
N ALA A 157 -8.07 13.69 5.30
CA ALA A 157 -8.24 14.01 3.89
C ALA A 157 -9.58 13.50 3.33
N ARG A 158 -9.95 12.24 3.65
CA ARG A 158 -11.25 11.64 3.32
C ARG A 158 -12.42 12.36 3.98
N GLY A 159 -12.15 12.99 5.13
CA GLY A 159 -13.19 13.55 5.98
C GLY A 159 -13.82 12.51 6.89
N VAL A 160 -14.61 13.00 7.83
CA VAL A 160 -15.19 12.21 8.91
C VAL A 160 -16.70 12.19 8.71
N VAL A 161 -17.30 10.99 8.75
CA VAL A 161 -18.76 10.82 8.66
C VAL A 161 -19.40 11.37 9.95
N ALA A 162 -20.62 11.88 9.89
CA ALA A 162 -21.32 12.51 11.01
C ALA A 162 -21.38 11.65 12.30
N GLN A 163 -21.21 10.34 12.19
CA GLN A 163 -21.28 9.37 13.30
C GLN A 163 -19.94 8.77 13.74
N SER A 164 -18.80 9.22 13.19
CA SER A 164 -17.50 8.69 13.58
C SER A 164 -17.16 9.00 15.04
N GLU A 165 -16.55 8.03 15.72
CA GLU A 165 -16.13 8.13 17.12
C GLU A 165 -14.94 9.10 17.32
N VAL A 166 -14.12 9.28 16.30
CA VAL A 166 -12.98 10.22 16.29
C VAL A 166 -13.34 11.48 15.51
N SER A 167 -13.22 12.64 16.16
CA SER A 167 -13.59 13.90 15.53
C SER A 167 -12.57 14.39 14.49
N ARG A 168 -13.05 15.05 13.43
CA ARG A 168 -12.19 15.72 12.43
C ARG A 168 -11.28 16.77 13.06
N ALA A 169 -11.72 17.45 14.12
CA ALA A 169 -10.92 18.45 14.81
C ALA A 169 -9.70 17.81 15.51
N THR A 170 -9.87 16.62 16.09
CA THR A 170 -8.79 15.84 16.69
C THR A 170 -7.79 15.38 15.63
N LEU A 171 -8.26 14.82 14.51
CA LEU A 171 -7.40 14.44 13.39
C LEU A 171 -6.60 15.65 12.88
N GLY A 172 -7.28 16.78 12.65
CA GLY A 172 -6.60 18.01 12.21
C GLY A 172 -5.55 18.51 13.20
N TYR A 173 -5.73 18.30 14.52
CA TYR A 173 -4.69 18.62 15.49
C TYR A 173 -3.45 17.74 15.31
N LEU A 174 -3.63 16.43 15.14
CA LEU A 174 -2.54 15.46 14.99
C LEU A 174 -1.80 15.64 13.67
N VAL A 175 -2.52 15.85 12.57
CA VAL A 175 -1.99 16.20 11.25
C VAL A 175 -1.10 17.45 11.30
N ARG A 176 -1.59 18.52 11.95
CA ARG A 176 -0.76 19.73 12.16
C ARG A 176 0.42 19.50 13.08
N ARG A 177 0.29 18.57 14.04
CA ARG A 177 1.38 18.19 14.94
C ARG A 177 2.46 17.43 14.19
N ALA A 178 2.08 16.52 13.29
CA ALA A 178 3.00 15.79 12.44
C ALA A 178 3.83 16.73 11.56
N TRP A 179 3.20 17.70 10.90
CA TRP A 179 3.94 18.70 10.12
C TRP A 179 4.85 19.58 10.97
N ARG A 180 4.40 19.99 12.18
CA ARG A 180 5.27 20.74 13.10
C ARG A 180 6.52 19.94 13.48
N TYR A 181 6.39 18.63 13.68
CA TYR A 181 7.53 17.76 13.93
C TYR A 181 8.49 17.75 12.73
N LEU A 182 8.00 17.50 11.52
CA LEU A 182 8.82 17.49 10.31
C LEU A 182 9.53 18.83 10.06
N ARG A 183 8.84 19.95 10.25
CA ARG A 183 9.45 21.28 10.18
C ARG A 183 10.55 21.46 11.24
N ARG A 184 10.30 21.08 12.49
CA ARG A 184 11.33 21.15 13.55
C ARG A 184 12.52 20.26 13.21
N GLN A 185 12.31 19.09 12.61
CA GLN A 185 13.40 18.24 12.12
C GLN A 185 14.23 18.97 11.06
N ALA A 186 13.59 19.61 10.07
CA ALA A 186 14.30 20.42 9.07
C ALA A 186 15.10 21.58 9.69
N GLU A 187 14.58 22.22 10.74
CA GLU A 187 15.22 23.35 11.43
C GLU A 187 16.36 22.93 12.36
N THR A 188 16.20 21.82 13.08
CA THR A 188 17.11 21.42 14.19
C THR A 188 18.05 20.28 13.84
N LEU A 189 17.64 19.39 12.92
CA LEU A 189 18.44 18.28 12.42
C LEU A 189 18.25 18.15 10.89
N PRO A 190 18.76 19.10 10.08
CA PRO A 190 18.49 19.14 8.64
C PRO A 190 18.91 17.86 7.89
N ALA A 191 19.84 17.07 8.44
CA ALA A 191 20.28 15.81 7.85
C ALA A 191 19.22 14.70 7.96
N GLY A 192 18.38 14.73 9.00
CA GLY A 192 17.34 13.72 9.25
C GLY A 192 15.98 14.04 8.62
N TYR A 193 15.80 15.24 8.06
CA TYR A 193 14.49 15.65 7.52
C TYR A 193 13.99 14.72 6.41
N ALA A 194 14.83 14.40 5.43
CA ALA A 194 14.44 13.58 4.29
C ALA A 194 14.06 12.16 4.76
N ASP A 195 14.81 11.57 5.68
CA ASP A 195 14.49 10.27 6.27
C ASP A 195 13.14 10.28 7.03
N ALA A 196 12.91 11.29 7.87
CA ALA A 196 11.65 11.43 8.59
C ALA A 196 10.46 11.66 7.64
N ALA A 197 10.64 12.47 6.58
CA ALA A 197 9.61 12.69 5.57
C ALA A 197 9.30 11.42 4.78
N VAL A 198 10.33 10.64 4.44
CA VAL A 198 10.21 9.33 3.79
C VAL A 198 9.45 8.34 4.64
N ASP A 199 9.71 8.32 5.95
CA ASP A 199 8.97 7.48 6.89
C ASP A 199 7.49 7.85 6.98
N VAL A 200 7.11 9.11 6.74
CA VAL A 200 5.69 9.44 6.56
C VAL A 200 5.18 9.00 5.18
N LEU A 201 5.91 9.35 4.12
CA LEU A 201 5.45 9.15 2.74
C LEU A 201 5.24 7.68 2.39
N ARG A 202 6.08 6.76 2.88
CA ARG A 202 6.02 5.34 2.50
C ARG A 202 4.73 4.62 2.92
N PHE A 203 4.02 5.13 3.93
CA PHE A 203 2.80 4.50 4.44
C PHE A 203 1.51 4.95 3.77
N TYR A 204 1.52 5.97 2.90
CA TYR A 204 0.35 6.30 2.09
C TYR A 204 0.12 5.24 1.01
N ASP A 205 -1.16 4.92 0.76
CA ASP A 205 -1.59 4.03 -0.32
C ASP A 205 -2.23 4.82 -1.49
N ASP A 206 -2.50 4.13 -2.60
CA ASP A 206 -3.12 4.74 -3.79
C ASP A 206 -4.59 5.16 -3.59
N ARG A 207 -5.24 4.74 -2.49
CA ARG A 207 -6.60 5.16 -2.13
C ARG A 207 -6.59 6.50 -1.39
N THR A 208 -5.42 7.02 -1.03
CA THR A 208 -5.26 8.32 -0.37
C THR A 208 -5.85 9.43 -1.24
N SER A 209 -6.65 10.30 -0.62
CA SER A 209 -7.12 11.54 -1.28
C SER A 209 -6.00 12.57 -1.34
N TRP A 210 -5.05 12.38 -2.27
CA TRP A 210 -3.85 13.21 -2.43
C TRP A 210 -4.16 14.71 -2.54
N GLN A 211 -5.25 15.08 -3.21
CA GLN A 211 -5.65 16.48 -3.37
C GLN A 211 -5.90 17.19 -2.02
N THR A 212 -6.20 16.45 -0.95
CA THR A 212 -6.58 17.00 0.37
C THR A 212 -5.74 16.46 1.52
N ALA A 213 -4.78 15.56 1.27
CA ALA A 213 -3.83 15.05 2.26
C ALA A 213 -2.90 16.17 2.71
N TRP A 214 -3.06 16.61 3.95
CA TRP A 214 -2.50 17.87 4.42
C TRP A 214 -1.01 17.74 4.74
N VAL A 215 -0.59 16.67 5.44
CA VAL A 215 0.82 16.39 5.70
C VAL A 215 1.53 16.04 4.40
N ALA A 216 0.97 15.17 3.57
CA ALA A 216 1.57 14.80 2.29
C ALA A 216 1.78 16.03 1.39
N ASN A 217 0.78 16.92 1.30
CA ASN A 217 0.91 18.13 0.50
C ASN A 217 1.92 19.12 1.09
N HIS A 218 2.10 19.14 2.41
CA HIS A 218 3.21 19.86 3.02
C HIS A 218 4.57 19.27 2.68
N ILE A 219 4.70 17.96 2.48
CA ILE A 219 5.99 17.38 2.07
C ILE A 219 6.26 17.67 0.59
N LEU A 220 5.26 17.47 -0.27
CA LEU A 220 5.41 17.46 -1.73
C LEU A 220 5.19 18.82 -2.42
N PHE A 221 4.49 19.76 -1.77
CA PHE A 221 4.03 21.00 -2.41
C PHE A 221 4.13 22.24 -1.52
N HIS A 222 4.92 22.23 -0.44
CA HIS A 222 4.98 23.33 0.52
C HIS A 222 5.22 24.71 -0.10
N GLU A 223 6.18 24.80 -1.02
CA GLU A 223 6.65 26.07 -1.57
C GLU A 223 5.61 26.72 -2.47
N LYS A 224 4.63 25.94 -2.95
CA LYS A 224 3.45 26.45 -3.67
C LYS A 224 2.62 27.43 -2.83
N GLY A 225 2.68 27.28 -1.50
CA GLY A 225 1.85 28.05 -0.59
C GLY A 225 0.35 27.74 -0.73
N GLY A 226 -0.51 28.73 -0.42
CA GLY A 226 -1.97 28.60 -0.56
C GLY A 226 -2.64 27.64 0.44
N TYR A 227 -1.95 27.26 1.51
CA TYR A 227 -2.47 26.41 2.58
C TYR A 227 -2.95 27.24 3.78
N SER A 228 -3.83 26.65 4.57
CA SER A 228 -4.34 27.19 5.82
C SER A 228 -4.24 26.15 6.93
N ARG A 229 -4.52 26.58 8.17
CA ARG A 229 -4.64 25.67 9.33
C ARG A 229 -5.63 24.52 9.09
N ARG A 230 -6.64 24.71 8.23
CA ARG A 230 -7.71 23.73 7.98
C ARG A 230 -7.43 22.89 6.74
N ASN A 231 -6.91 23.48 5.67
CA ASN A 231 -6.88 22.85 4.36
C ASN A 231 -5.56 23.15 3.63
N PHE A 232 -5.07 22.17 2.88
CA PHE A 232 -4.05 22.34 1.85
C PHE A 232 -4.52 21.56 0.63
N LYS A 233 -5.15 22.26 -0.33
CA LYS A 233 -5.71 21.64 -1.53
C LYS A 233 -4.79 21.83 -2.72
N VAL A 234 -4.43 20.74 -3.38
CA VAL A 234 -3.59 20.76 -4.58
C VAL A 234 -4.38 20.26 -5.79
N HIS A 235 -4.84 21.21 -6.61
CA HIS A 235 -5.47 20.90 -7.89
C HIS A 235 -4.44 20.48 -8.94
N GLY A 236 -4.84 19.56 -9.82
CA GLY A 236 -3.96 19.11 -10.90
C GLY A 236 -2.73 18.33 -10.42
N PHE A 237 -2.76 17.74 -9.22
CA PHE A 237 -1.61 17.09 -8.57
C PHE A 237 -0.84 16.09 -9.46
N ARG A 238 -1.51 15.45 -10.44
CA ARG A 238 -0.88 14.52 -11.40
C ARG A 238 -0.02 15.20 -12.47
N ARG A 239 -0.24 16.50 -12.73
CA ARG A 239 0.46 17.29 -13.77
C ARG A 239 1.48 18.26 -13.17
N MET A 240 1.50 18.40 -11.84
CA MET A 240 2.41 19.32 -11.16
C MET A 240 3.80 18.71 -11.02
N SER A 241 4.83 19.55 -11.09
CA SER A 241 6.17 19.13 -10.70
C SER A 241 6.19 18.88 -9.19
N LEU A 242 6.49 17.65 -8.80
CA LEU A 242 6.67 17.26 -7.41
C LEU A 242 8.03 17.74 -6.86
N LEU A 243 8.93 18.18 -7.72
CA LEU A 243 10.30 18.54 -7.36
C LEU A 243 10.45 20.01 -7.03
N LYS A 244 9.78 20.90 -7.77
CA LYS A 244 9.91 22.35 -7.59
C LYS A 244 9.27 22.85 -6.31
N GLU A 245 8.14 22.26 -5.93
CA GLU A 245 7.30 22.75 -4.84
C GLU A 245 7.53 22.01 -3.52
N ARG A 246 8.41 20.99 -3.49
CA ARG A 246 8.63 20.18 -2.28
C ARG A 246 9.23 21.00 -1.15
N ALA A 247 8.86 20.65 0.07
CA ALA A 247 9.46 21.26 1.24
C ALA A 247 10.96 20.96 1.33
N TYR A 248 11.76 22.01 1.57
CA TYR A 248 13.19 21.93 1.84
C TYR A 248 13.99 21.23 0.73
N THR A 249 13.84 21.68 -0.51
CA THR A 249 14.48 21.13 -1.73
C THR A 249 15.93 20.70 -1.53
N GLU A 250 16.76 21.56 -0.92
CA GLU A 250 18.18 21.30 -0.70
C GLU A 250 18.45 20.14 0.26
N LEU A 251 17.56 19.88 1.23
CA LEU A 251 17.73 18.76 2.17
C LEU A 251 17.53 17.40 1.49
N TRP A 252 16.65 17.32 0.48
CA TRP A 252 16.48 16.12 -0.35
C TRP A 252 17.68 15.82 -1.24
N ARG A 253 18.46 16.84 -1.61
CA ARG A 253 19.63 16.72 -2.50
C ARG A 253 20.89 16.22 -1.78
N ARG A 254 20.86 16.13 -0.45
CA ARG A 254 22.03 15.72 0.36
C ARG A 254 22.38 14.25 0.20
N SER A 255 21.38 13.39 0.00
CA SER A 255 21.58 11.96 -0.11
C SER A 255 20.44 11.32 -0.93
N PRO A 256 20.75 10.35 -1.80
CA PRO A 256 19.73 9.57 -2.53
C PRO A 256 19.03 8.55 -1.65
N ARG A 257 19.63 8.16 -0.51
CA ARG A 257 19.23 7.01 0.31
C ARG A 257 17.75 7.07 0.73
N PRO A 258 17.19 8.23 1.13
CA PRO A 258 15.76 8.32 1.44
C PRO A 258 14.89 8.01 0.22
N LEU A 259 15.30 8.44 -0.98
CA LEU A 259 14.54 8.20 -2.23
C LEU A 259 14.60 6.73 -2.66
N PHE A 260 15.74 6.05 -2.47
CA PHE A 260 15.83 4.60 -2.67
C PHE A 260 14.86 3.84 -1.75
N THR A 261 14.78 4.28 -0.49
CA THR A 261 13.83 3.72 0.48
C THR A 261 12.38 3.88 0.00
N LEU A 262 12.03 5.01 -0.63
CA LEU A 262 10.69 5.19 -1.20
C LEU A 262 10.42 4.29 -2.40
N LEU A 263 11.38 4.09 -3.30
CA LEU A 263 11.21 3.16 -4.43
C LEU A 263 10.91 1.75 -3.92
N GLU A 264 11.68 1.28 -2.94
CA GLU A 264 11.58 -0.09 -2.42
C GLU A 264 10.36 -0.30 -1.51
N ARG A 265 9.98 0.69 -0.70
CA ARG A 265 9.04 0.49 0.42
C ARG A 265 7.75 1.29 0.37
N ALA A 266 7.63 2.32 -0.48
CA ALA A 266 6.40 3.09 -0.53
C ALA A 266 5.25 2.25 -1.08
N ARG A 267 4.05 2.42 -0.52
CA ARG A 267 2.84 1.68 -0.94
C ARG A 267 2.04 2.37 -2.04
N SER A 268 2.45 3.57 -2.44
CA SER A 268 1.74 4.43 -3.40
C SER A 268 2.58 4.66 -4.64
N GLU A 269 1.98 4.47 -5.82
CA GLU A 269 2.57 4.81 -7.11
C GLU A 269 2.88 6.31 -7.18
N HIS A 270 2.07 7.16 -6.55
CA HIS A 270 2.35 8.60 -6.52
C HIS A 270 3.66 8.93 -5.80
N VAL A 271 3.92 8.25 -4.69
CA VAL A 271 5.15 8.45 -3.89
C VAL A 271 6.36 7.83 -4.59
N ARG A 272 6.21 6.65 -5.19
CA ARG A 272 7.27 6.04 -6.01
C ARG A 272 7.60 6.93 -7.21
N GLY A 273 6.60 7.51 -7.87
CA GLY A 273 6.79 8.47 -8.95
C GLY A 273 7.56 9.73 -8.52
N PHE A 274 7.28 10.26 -7.33
CA PHE A 274 8.08 11.34 -6.73
C PHE A 274 9.55 10.93 -6.58
N ALA A 275 9.81 9.76 -5.99
CA ALA A 275 11.17 9.26 -5.78
C ALA A 275 11.92 9.04 -7.10
N SER A 276 11.26 8.42 -8.10
CA SER A 276 11.80 8.22 -9.44
C SER A 276 12.19 9.54 -10.10
N GLN A 277 11.32 10.56 -10.03
CA GLN A 277 11.62 11.89 -10.58
C GLN A 277 12.78 12.57 -9.84
N ALA A 278 12.78 12.53 -8.50
CA ALA A 278 13.81 13.16 -7.69
C ALA A 278 15.19 12.54 -7.94
N LEU A 279 15.26 11.21 -8.07
CA LEU A 279 16.50 10.51 -8.41
C LEU A 279 17.00 10.86 -9.82
N LYS A 280 16.11 10.88 -10.82
CA LYS A 280 16.45 11.21 -12.21
C LYS A 280 17.00 12.64 -12.35
N GLU A 281 16.45 13.58 -11.58
CA GLU A 281 16.82 15.01 -11.67
C GLU A 281 18.00 15.36 -10.75
N ASP A 282 17.92 15.02 -9.47
CA ASP A 282 18.88 15.50 -8.46
C ASP A 282 20.12 14.58 -8.34
N PHE A 283 20.05 13.33 -8.80
CA PHE A 283 21.10 12.32 -8.58
C PHE A 283 21.55 11.57 -9.85
N ARG A 284 21.33 12.15 -11.03
CA ARG A 284 21.63 11.51 -12.32
C ARG A 284 23.05 10.96 -12.44
N ALA A 285 24.05 11.68 -11.95
CA ALA A 285 25.46 11.27 -12.04
C ALA A 285 25.73 9.97 -11.29
N MET A 286 25.20 9.84 -10.07
CA MET A 286 25.33 8.63 -9.26
C MET A 286 24.55 7.45 -9.85
N LEU A 287 23.40 7.71 -10.50
CA LEU A 287 22.64 6.64 -11.13
C LEU A 287 23.42 5.90 -12.24
N ARG A 288 24.49 6.48 -12.79
CA ARG A 288 25.38 5.81 -13.76
C ARG A 288 26.17 4.65 -13.16
N GLU A 289 26.32 4.61 -11.83
CA GLU A 289 27.15 3.64 -11.11
C GLU A 289 26.32 2.57 -10.39
N VAL A 290 25.00 2.47 -10.64
CA VAL A 290 24.12 1.56 -9.88
C VAL A 290 24.33 0.09 -10.20
N GLU A 291 24.36 -0.77 -9.19
CA GLU A 291 24.67 -2.20 -9.38
C GLU A 291 23.51 -3.01 -9.98
N PRO A 292 23.78 -4.01 -10.85
CA PRO A 292 22.75 -4.89 -11.42
C PRO A 292 21.84 -5.54 -10.35
N ALA A 293 22.43 -5.99 -9.24
CA ALA A 293 21.70 -6.61 -8.14
C ALA A 293 20.67 -5.66 -7.49
N TRP A 294 20.88 -4.34 -7.57
CA TRP A 294 19.88 -3.38 -7.11
C TRP A 294 18.73 -3.24 -8.09
N VAL A 295 19.01 -3.24 -9.39
CA VAL A 295 17.99 -3.25 -10.45
C VAL A 295 17.10 -4.48 -10.33
N GLU A 296 17.67 -5.66 -10.09
CA GLU A 296 16.91 -6.88 -9.84
C GLU A 296 15.96 -6.75 -8.65
N ARG A 297 16.43 -6.19 -7.52
CA ARG A 297 15.59 -5.96 -6.35
C ARG A 297 14.44 -5.00 -6.64
N LEU A 298 14.69 -3.94 -7.40
CA LEU A 298 13.65 -2.98 -7.79
C LEU A 298 12.55 -3.63 -8.64
N LEU A 299 12.92 -4.51 -9.58
CA LEU A 299 11.97 -5.26 -10.39
C LEU A 299 11.09 -6.21 -9.56
N GLY A 300 11.59 -6.67 -8.41
CA GLY A 300 10.82 -7.46 -7.45
C GLY A 300 9.72 -6.68 -6.71
N VAL A 301 9.69 -5.35 -6.80
CA VAL A 301 8.71 -4.50 -6.09
C VAL A 301 7.31 -4.60 -6.72
N GLY A 302 7.21 -4.91 -8.02
CA GLY A 302 5.93 -5.03 -8.73
C GLY A 302 5.18 -3.70 -8.85
N SER A 303 5.90 -2.61 -9.16
CA SER A 303 5.35 -1.26 -9.25
C SER A 303 5.53 -0.68 -10.64
N ARG A 304 4.46 -0.12 -11.20
CA ARG A 304 4.51 0.54 -12.52
C ARG A 304 5.56 1.65 -12.56
N MET A 305 5.60 2.51 -11.55
CA MET A 305 6.55 3.63 -11.47
C MET A 305 8.00 3.20 -11.25
N VAL A 306 8.21 2.04 -10.60
CA VAL A 306 9.55 1.47 -10.42
C VAL A 306 10.00 0.80 -11.71
N ASP A 307 9.12 0.06 -12.39
CA ASP A 307 9.42 -0.59 -13.66
C ASP A 307 9.77 0.46 -14.74
N GLU A 308 9.02 1.55 -14.84
CA GLU A 308 9.34 2.71 -15.70
C GLU A 308 10.69 3.36 -15.32
N PHE A 309 11.03 3.40 -14.03
CA PHE A 309 12.32 3.90 -13.56
C PHE A 309 13.47 2.95 -13.92
N VAL A 310 13.27 1.64 -13.78
CA VAL A 310 14.25 0.62 -14.15
C VAL A 310 14.50 0.62 -15.65
N VAL A 311 13.47 0.68 -16.49
CA VAL A 311 13.61 0.80 -17.95
C VAL A 311 14.46 2.02 -18.31
N TRP A 312 14.20 3.15 -17.65
CA TRP A 312 15.04 4.33 -17.82
C TRP A 312 16.51 4.08 -17.40
N LEU A 313 16.77 3.37 -16.29
CA LEU A 313 18.14 3.01 -15.90
C LEU A 313 18.81 2.14 -16.96
N LEU A 314 18.14 1.06 -17.40
CA LEU A 314 18.65 0.15 -18.42
C LEU A 314 18.96 0.87 -19.74
N ALA A 315 18.23 1.94 -20.07
CA ALA A 315 18.46 2.73 -21.27
C ALA A 315 19.50 3.86 -21.11
N ASN A 316 19.83 4.29 -19.89
CA ASN A 316 20.66 5.49 -19.66
C ASN A 316 21.97 5.20 -18.93
N VAL A 317 22.14 4.02 -18.35
CA VAL A 317 23.33 3.62 -17.60
C VAL A 317 24.29 2.86 -18.53
N PRO A 318 25.51 3.37 -18.79
CA PRO A 318 26.40 2.80 -19.81
C PRO A 318 26.80 1.34 -19.60
N LYS A 319 26.83 0.86 -18.35
CA LYS A 319 27.18 -0.54 -18.06
C LYS A 319 26.04 -1.53 -18.34
N PHE A 320 24.83 -1.06 -18.64
CA PHE A 320 23.66 -1.90 -18.92
C PHE A 320 23.47 -2.10 -20.43
N GLU A 321 24.49 -2.66 -21.07
CA GLU A 321 24.39 -3.14 -22.45
C GLU A 321 23.55 -4.43 -22.51
N GLN A 322 22.54 -4.47 -23.39
CA GLN A 322 21.60 -5.59 -23.46
C GLN A 322 22.26 -6.95 -23.70
N GLY A 323 23.34 -6.97 -24.49
CA GLY A 323 24.12 -8.18 -24.75
C GLY A 323 24.75 -8.80 -23.49
N ALA A 324 25.06 -7.98 -22.48
CA ALA A 324 25.68 -8.41 -21.23
C ALA A 324 24.65 -8.81 -20.15
N PHE A 325 23.34 -8.67 -20.39
CA PHE A 325 22.32 -8.90 -19.35
C PHE A 325 22.33 -10.31 -18.76
N ARG A 326 22.77 -11.34 -19.50
CA ARG A 326 22.95 -12.69 -18.93
C ARG A 326 24.06 -12.73 -17.89
N GLU A 327 25.21 -12.14 -18.21
CA GLU A 327 26.38 -12.07 -17.33
C GLU A 327 26.12 -11.18 -16.10
N LEU A 328 25.35 -10.11 -16.30
CA LEU A 328 24.94 -9.18 -15.24
C LEU A 328 23.80 -9.70 -14.36
N GLY A 329 23.24 -10.90 -14.63
CA GLY A 329 22.09 -11.45 -13.90
C GLY A 329 20.77 -10.72 -14.15
N LEU A 330 20.68 -9.89 -15.19
CA LEU A 330 19.51 -9.08 -15.53
C LEU A 330 18.57 -9.74 -16.56
N HIS A 331 18.99 -10.83 -17.21
CA HIS A 331 18.20 -11.49 -18.25
C HIS A 331 16.79 -11.86 -17.79
N GLU A 332 16.65 -12.73 -16.78
CA GLU A 332 15.34 -13.14 -16.28
C GLU A 332 14.58 -11.98 -15.62
N PRO A 333 15.21 -11.11 -14.80
CA PRO A 333 14.55 -9.90 -14.30
C PRO A 333 13.91 -9.03 -15.40
N VAL A 334 14.60 -8.81 -16.52
CA VAL A 334 14.06 -8.05 -17.65
C VAL A 334 12.93 -8.81 -18.35
N LEU A 335 13.01 -10.14 -18.49
CA LEU A 335 11.91 -10.91 -19.08
C LEU A 335 10.64 -10.90 -18.21
N ARG A 336 10.74 -10.80 -16.88
CA ARG A 336 9.57 -10.61 -16.00
C ARG A 336 8.78 -9.33 -16.32
N LEU A 337 9.41 -8.32 -16.92
CA LEU A 337 8.70 -7.09 -17.33
C LEU A 337 7.70 -7.30 -18.46
N LEU A 338 7.70 -8.45 -19.16
CA LEU A 338 6.65 -8.81 -20.12
C LEU A 338 5.25 -8.84 -19.46
N GLU A 339 5.20 -9.08 -18.16
CA GLU A 339 3.98 -9.14 -17.35
C GLU A 339 3.82 -7.89 -16.44
N SER A 340 4.65 -6.86 -16.65
CA SER A 340 4.62 -5.64 -15.85
C SER A 340 3.30 -4.87 -15.99
N PRO A 341 2.84 -4.16 -14.94
CA PRO A 341 1.75 -3.18 -15.05
C PRO A 341 2.11 -1.94 -15.87
N SER A 342 3.37 -1.79 -16.31
CA SER A 342 3.83 -0.69 -17.17
C SER A 342 3.89 -1.11 -18.63
N SER A 343 3.12 -0.42 -19.47
CA SER A 343 3.20 -0.60 -20.93
C SER A 343 4.57 -0.22 -21.50
N GLU A 344 5.27 0.75 -20.89
CA GLU A 344 6.63 1.13 -21.27
C GLU A 344 7.61 -0.03 -20.98
N ALA A 345 7.50 -0.63 -19.81
CA ALA A 345 8.35 -1.77 -19.43
C ALA A 345 8.06 -3.01 -20.25
N GLN A 346 6.79 -3.31 -20.50
CA GLN A 346 6.39 -4.39 -21.40
C GLN A 346 6.93 -4.19 -22.82
N THR A 347 6.92 -2.96 -23.32
CA THR A 347 7.48 -2.63 -24.65
C THR A 347 8.99 -2.86 -24.68
N TYR A 348 9.71 -2.37 -23.67
CA TYR A 348 11.15 -2.57 -23.54
C TYR A 348 11.51 -4.06 -23.49
N ALA A 349 10.80 -4.82 -22.65
CA ALA A 349 11.02 -6.25 -22.48
C ALA A 349 10.72 -7.05 -23.75
N ALA A 350 9.66 -6.68 -24.48
CA ALA A 350 9.31 -7.32 -25.74
C ALA A 350 10.39 -7.10 -26.81
N ALA A 351 10.92 -5.88 -26.89
CA ALA A 351 12.03 -5.56 -27.80
C ALA A 351 13.31 -6.31 -27.42
N TYR A 352 13.64 -6.38 -26.13
CA TYR A 352 14.78 -7.15 -25.64
C TYR A 352 14.65 -8.65 -25.98
N ALA A 353 13.50 -9.25 -25.66
CA ALA A 353 13.25 -10.68 -25.86
C ALA A 353 13.30 -11.08 -27.33
N ARG A 354 12.80 -10.23 -28.24
CA ARG A 354 12.85 -10.46 -29.70
C ARG A 354 14.28 -10.72 -30.21
N THR A 355 15.27 -10.08 -29.61
CA THR A 355 16.67 -10.17 -29.99
C THR A 355 17.43 -11.18 -29.15
N HIS A 356 17.17 -11.21 -27.84
CA HIS A 356 18.03 -11.91 -26.88
C HIS A 356 17.39 -13.12 -26.21
N ALA A 357 16.08 -13.36 -26.36
CA ALA A 357 15.35 -14.46 -25.70
C ALA A 357 14.33 -15.12 -26.65
N ARG A 358 14.79 -15.62 -27.80
CA ARG A 358 13.92 -16.31 -28.78
C ARG A 358 13.54 -17.72 -28.34
N ASP A 359 14.22 -18.23 -27.33
CA ASP A 359 14.08 -19.56 -26.72
C ASP A 359 13.07 -19.59 -25.55
N LEU A 360 12.19 -18.59 -25.43
CA LEU A 360 11.16 -18.53 -24.38
C LEU A 360 10.32 -19.83 -24.31
N PRO A 361 10.04 -20.40 -23.13
CA PRO A 361 9.27 -21.63 -23.02
C PRO A 361 7.88 -21.54 -23.66
N LEU A 362 7.40 -22.64 -24.26
CA LEU A 362 6.10 -22.68 -24.96
C LEU A 362 4.96 -22.18 -24.07
N GLU A 363 4.82 -22.71 -22.85
CA GLU A 363 3.74 -22.30 -21.94
C GLU A 363 3.76 -20.80 -21.64
N ARG A 364 4.94 -20.19 -21.54
CA ARG A 364 5.06 -18.73 -21.38
C ARG A 364 4.60 -17.99 -22.63
N LEU A 365 4.96 -18.46 -23.82
CA LEU A 365 4.45 -17.88 -25.08
C LEU A 365 2.93 -17.98 -25.19
N LEU A 366 2.31 -19.07 -24.72
CA LEU A 366 0.85 -19.21 -24.74
C LEU A 366 0.17 -18.16 -23.85
N THR A 367 0.70 -17.91 -22.65
CA THR A 367 0.21 -16.84 -21.77
C THR A 367 0.38 -15.46 -22.42
N LEU A 368 1.57 -15.18 -22.96
CA LEU A 368 1.90 -13.88 -23.56
C LEU A 368 1.15 -13.60 -24.87
N ALA A 369 0.79 -14.64 -25.63
CA ALA A 369 -0.01 -14.53 -26.85
C ALA A 369 -1.43 -14.00 -26.60
N ASN A 370 -1.90 -14.03 -25.34
CA ASN A 370 -3.14 -13.38 -24.93
C ASN A 370 -2.92 -12.12 -24.07
N ALA A 371 -1.71 -11.57 -24.02
CA ALA A 371 -1.45 -10.35 -23.29
C ALA A 371 -2.27 -9.17 -23.86
N ALA A 372 -2.78 -8.33 -22.96
CA ALA A 372 -3.52 -7.12 -23.33
C ALA A 372 -2.63 -6.13 -24.11
N HIS A 373 -1.35 -6.02 -23.73
CA HIS A 373 -0.40 -5.11 -24.38
C HIS A 373 0.11 -5.68 -25.70
N GLU A 374 -0.05 -4.90 -26.77
CA GLU A 374 0.18 -5.34 -28.14
C GLU A 374 1.64 -5.79 -28.41
N PRO A 375 2.69 -5.01 -28.09
CA PRO A 375 4.07 -5.43 -28.32
C PRO A 375 4.45 -6.81 -27.74
N VAL A 376 3.94 -7.14 -26.55
CA VAL A 376 4.18 -8.43 -25.89
C VAL A 376 3.46 -9.55 -26.63
N ARG A 377 2.20 -9.32 -26.99
CA ARG A 377 1.42 -10.26 -27.77
C ARG A 377 2.05 -10.52 -29.14
N THR A 378 2.45 -9.48 -29.85
CA THR A 378 3.08 -9.58 -31.17
C THR A 378 4.39 -10.36 -31.09
N LEU A 379 5.22 -10.11 -30.07
CA LEU A 379 6.40 -10.95 -29.80
C LEU A 379 6.03 -12.43 -29.68
N ALA A 380 5.01 -12.75 -28.88
CA ALA A 380 4.62 -14.14 -28.66
C ALA A 380 4.06 -14.79 -29.94
N HIS A 381 3.26 -14.06 -30.72
CA HIS A 381 2.74 -14.53 -32.01
C HIS A 381 3.86 -14.80 -33.00
N ASP A 382 4.84 -13.90 -33.11
CA ASP A 382 6.00 -14.06 -33.97
C ASP A 382 6.82 -15.31 -33.58
N LEU A 383 7.17 -15.46 -32.29
CA LEU A 383 7.96 -16.60 -31.81
C LEU A 383 7.21 -17.94 -31.91
N LEU A 384 5.88 -17.95 -31.78
CA LEU A 384 5.07 -19.15 -32.03
C LEU A 384 5.03 -19.48 -33.53
N GLY A 385 4.97 -18.47 -34.39
CA GLY A 385 4.96 -18.66 -35.86
C GLY A 385 6.28 -19.17 -36.43
N GLU A 386 7.38 -18.98 -35.71
CA GLU A 386 8.71 -19.50 -36.07
C GLU A 386 8.93 -20.98 -35.69
N ARG A 387 8.06 -21.54 -34.84
CA ARG A 387 8.13 -22.93 -34.38
C ARG A 387 7.39 -23.88 -35.31
N ASP A 388 7.76 -25.16 -35.29
CA ASP A 388 6.98 -26.16 -36.00
C ASP A 388 5.56 -26.27 -35.39
N PRO A 389 4.49 -26.03 -36.17
CA PRO A 389 3.14 -26.01 -35.62
C PRO A 389 2.67 -27.35 -35.05
N ARG A 390 3.24 -28.49 -35.48
CA ARG A 390 2.84 -29.84 -35.05
C ARG A 390 3.74 -30.37 -33.94
N GLU A 391 5.07 -30.30 -34.14
CA GLU A 391 6.05 -30.89 -33.23
C GLU A 391 6.37 -29.97 -32.04
N ASP A 392 6.61 -28.68 -32.28
CA ASP A 392 7.09 -27.75 -31.25
C ASP A 392 5.96 -27.03 -30.49
N VAL A 393 4.80 -26.86 -31.13
CA VAL A 393 3.61 -26.23 -30.52
C VAL A 393 2.54 -27.28 -30.22
N GLY A 394 2.09 -28.00 -31.24
CA GLY A 394 1.14 -29.09 -31.10
C GLY A 394 -0.32 -28.67 -30.93
N LEU A 395 -1.21 -29.65 -31.15
CA LEU A 395 -2.66 -29.46 -31.23
C LEU A 395 -3.26 -28.88 -29.94
N THR A 396 -2.76 -29.32 -28.78
CA THR A 396 -3.24 -28.88 -27.46
C THR A 396 -2.89 -27.41 -27.19
N ALA A 397 -1.71 -26.95 -27.62
CA ALA A 397 -1.24 -25.58 -27.34
C ALA A 397 -1.92 -24.52 -28.22
N TRP A 398 -1.96 -24.75 -29.56
CA TRP A 398 -2.87 -24.00 -30.44
C TRP A 398 -4.30 -24.05 -29.94
N GLY A 399 -4.56 -25.19 -29.32
CA GLY A 399 -5.75 -25.46 -28.64
C GLY A 399 -6.18 -24.41 -27.61
N LYS A 400 -5.38 -24.29 -26.55
CA LYS A 400 -5.56 -23.29 -25.49
C LYS A 400 -5.78 -21.88 -26.06
N LEU A 401 -4.99 -21.48 -27.07
CA LEU A 401 -5.09 -20.16 -27.69
C LEU A 401 -6.40 -19.88 -28.40
N LEU A 402 -7.06 -20.89 -28.97
CA LEU A 402 -8.33 -20.72 -29.68
C LEU A 402 -9.43 -20.12 -28.81
N GLY A 403 -9.41 -20.42 -27.51
CA GLY A 403 -10.37 -19.90 -26.53
C GLY A 403 -10.07 -18.48 -26.05
N THR A 404 -8.94 -17.89 -26.45
CA THR A 404 -8.49 -16.61 -25.93
C THR A 404 -8.87 -15.44 -26.85
N PRO A 405 -9.22 -14.25 -26.30
CA PRO A 405 -9.62 -13.10 -27.11
C PRO A 405 -8.59 -12.66 -28.16
N HIS A 406 -7.30 -12.74 -27.80
CA HIS A 406 -6.24 -12.24 -28.66
C HIS A 406 -5.43 -13.34 -29.39
N GLY A 407 -5.53 -14.60 -28.96
CA GLY A 407 -4.87 -15.73 -29.62
C GLY A 407 -5.75 -16.46 -30.66
N HIS A 408 -7.05 -16.18 -30.69
CA HIS A 408 -8.03 -16.90 -31.50
C HIS A 408 -7.66 -16.97 -33.00
N GLU A 409 -7.38 -15.82 -33.61
CA GLU A 409 -7.13 -15.73 -35.06
C GLU A 409 -5.86 -16.48 -35.48
N LEU A 410 -4.78 -16.30 -34.71
CA LEU A 410 -3.51 -17.01 -34.91
C LEU A 410 -3.73 -18.53 -34.82
N ALA A 411 -4.39 -18.98 -33.75
CA ALA A 411 -4.66 -20.39 -33.51
C ALA A 411 -5.56 -21.00 -34.59
N ALA A 412 -6.64 -20.32 -34.97
CA ALA A 412 -7.55 -20.78 -36.01
C ALA A 412 -6.82 -20.94 -37.36
N THR A 413 -5.92 -20.00 -37.67
CA THR A 413 -5.11 -20.05 -38.89
C THR A 413 -4.14 -21.23 -38.87
N ALA A 414 -3.41 -21.43 -37.76
CA ALA A 414 -2.49 -22.54 -37.61
C ALA A 414 -3.20 -23.91 -37.67
N LEU A 415 -4.33 -24.05 -36.96
CA LEU A 415 -5.14 -25.28 -36.94
C LEU A 415 -5.65 -25.65 -38.34
N ARG A 416 -6.21 -24.68 -39.08
CA ARG A 416 -6.72 -24.92 -40.45
C ARG A 416 -5.62 -25.29 -41.45
N LYS A 417 -4.42 -24.71 -41.28
CA LYS A 417 -3.32 -24.87 -42.23
C LYS A 417 -2.52 -26.16 -41.99
N HIS A 418 -2.37 -26.57 -40.73
CA HIS A 418 -1.42 -27.61 -40.35
C HIS A 418 -2.04 -28.87 -39.75
N PHE A 419 -3.34 -28.88 -39.44
CA PHE A 419 -4.03 -30.04 -38.85
C PHE A 419 -5.22 -30.48 -39.72
N THR A 420 -5.53 -31.77 -39.67
CA THR A 420 -6.58 -32.38 -40.48
C THR A 420 -7.91 -32.49 -39.73
N ALA A 421 -9.01 -32.61 -40.48
CA ALA A 421 -10.34 -32.79 -39.89
C ALA A 421 -10.47 -34.05 -39.02
N SER A 422 -9.67 -35.10 -39.27
CA SER A 422 -9.63 -36.31 -38.45
C SER A 422 -8.99 -36.09 -37.07
N GLU A 423 -8.17 -35.05 -36.92
CA GLU A 423 -7.50 -34.70 -35.66
C GLU A 423 -8.36 -33.75 -34.80
N LEU A 424 -9.21 -32.94 -35.44
CA LEU A 424 -10.15 -32.02 -34.80
C LEU A 424 -11.46 -32.74 -34.46
N THR A 425 -11.38 -33.77 -33.61
CA THR A 425 -12.50 -34.64 -33.27
C THR A 425 -13.57 -33.92 -32.45
N ARG A 426 -14.77 -34.52 -32.38
CA ARG A 426 -15.85 -34.02 -31.54
C ARG A 426 -15.43 -33.96 -30.07
N GLU A 427 -14.74 -34.99 -29.60
CA GLU A 427 -14.24 -35.11 -28.24
C GLU A 427 -13.28 -33.97 -27.90
N TRP A 428 -12.36 -33.66 -28.83
CA TRP A 428 -11.44 -32.53 -28.69
C TRP A 428 -12.21 -31.21 -28.53
N PHE A 429 -13.19 -30.92 -29.38
CA PHE A 429 -14.01 -29.71 -29.25
C PHE A 429 -14.80 -29.67 -27.93
N VAL A 430 -15.36 -30.78 -27.48
CA VAL A 430 -16.12 -30.87 -26.23
C VAL A 430 -15.24 -30.58 -25.02
N GLU A 431 -14.04 -31.15 -24.96
CA GLU A 431 -13.07 -30.90 -23.88
C GLU A 431 -12.80 -29.41 -23.69
N ARG A 432 -12.73 -28.64 -24.79
CA ARG A 432 -12.34 -27.22 -24.77
C ARG A 432 -13.49 -26.25 -24.57
N LEU A 433 -14.71 -26.67 -24.91
CA LEU A 433 -15.93 -25.95 -24.60
C LEU A 433 -16.29 -26.07 -23.11
N LEU A 434 -15.84 -27.15 -22.46
CA LEU A 434 -16.09 -27.45 -21.06
C LEU A 434 -14.89 -27.15 -20.14
N SER A 435 -13.71 -26.89 -20.70
CA SER A 435 -12.57 -26.38 -19.93
C SER A 435 -12.80 -24.90 -19.58
N ASP A 436 -12.54 -24.53 -18.32
CA ASP A 436 -12.44 -23.13 -17.91
C ASP A 436 -11.22 -22.50 -18.62
N ASN A 437 -11.44 -21.84 -19.76
CA ASN A 437 -10.43 -21.04 -20.45
C ASN A 437 -10.24 -19.67 -19.79
#